data_AF-A0A9D6GEC8-F1
#
_entry.id   AF-A0A9D6GEC8-F1
#
_cell.length_a   1.000
_cell.length_b   1.000
_cell.length_c   1.000
_cell.angle_alpha   90.00
_cell.angle_beta   90.00
_cell.angle_gamma   90.00
#
_symmetry.space_group_name_H-M   'P 1'
#
loop_
_entity.id
_entity.type
_entity.pdbx_description
1 polymer ?
#
loop_
_entity_poly.entity_id
_entity_poly.type
_entity_poly.pdbx_seq_one_letter_code
_entity_poly.pdbx_strand_id
1 'polypeptide(L)'
;MSSTIYNEFKHDENGNPTGGFSKARGVDVRWQDGPLGTGENRKEPNGAFVEEVIQIAIDRLSYFNDSKFRSRENSLAITKLEESLHWLNARTARREQSGIEGTHQEDPKAQS
;
A
#
# COMPACT_ATOMS: atom_id res chain seq x y z
N MET A 1 -0.20 -20.92 -15.21
CA MET A 1 0.76 -20.05 -15.95
C MET A 1 1.39 -19.14 -14.93
N SER A 2 2.70 -19.27 -14.66
CA SER A 2 3.37 -18.38 -13.71
C SER A 2 3.54 -17.02 -14.39
N SER A 3 2.79 -16.00 -13.94
CA SER A 3 3.09 -14.62 -14.28
C SER A 3 4.31 -14.21 -13.46
N THR A 4 5.46 -14.05 -14.10
CA THR A 4 6.64 -13.50 -13.44
C THR A 4 6.37 -12.06 -13.05
N ILE A 5 6.48 -11.76 -11.75
CA ILE A 5 6.49 -10.41 -11.22
C ILE A 5 7.95 -9.95 -11.17
N TYR A 6 8.23 -8.76 -11.67
CA TYR A 6 9.53 -8.11 -11.58
C TYR A 6 9.45 -6.94 -10.61
N ASN A 7 10.39 -6.87 -9.66
CA ASN A 7 10.45 -5.82 -8.65
C ASN A 7 11.84 -5.20 -8.61
N GLU A 8 11.88 -3.88 -8.50
CA GLU A 8 13.09 -3.12 -8.20
C GLU A 8 12.75 -2.12 -7.09
N PHE A 9 13.17 -2.41 -5.86
CA PHE A 9 12.97 -1.53 -4.71
C PHE A 9 14.22 -0.69 -4.48
N LYS A 10 14.04 0.59 -4.12
CA LYS A 10 15.15 1.50 -3.88
C LYS A 10 15.36 1.70 -2.38
N HIS A 11 16.54 2.21 -2.06
CA HIS A 11 16.88 2.70 -0.73
C HIS A 11 17.43 4.12 -0.87
N ASP A 12 17.22 4.96 0.14
CA ASP A 12 17.85 6.28 0.22
C ASP A 12 19.34 6.18 0.65
N GLU A 13 20.02 7.32 0.77
CA GLU A 13 21.43 7.39 1.20
C GLU A 13 21.68 6.79 2.60
N ASN A 14 20.64 6.70 3.44
CA ASN A 14 20.70 6.13 4.79
C ASN A 14 20.29 4.65 4.83
N GLY A 15 19.97 4.04 3.68
CA GLY A 15 19.50 2.66 3.59
C GLY A 15 18.04 2.47 3.96
N ASN A 16 17.23 3.53 4.06
CA ASN A 16 15.80 3.40 4.29
C ASN A 16 15.09 2.96 3.00
N PRO A 17 14.14 2.01 3.06
CA PRO A 17 13.35 1.63 1.89
C PRO A 17 12.58 2.84 1.34
N THR A 18 12.66 3.02 0.03
CA THR A 18 11.97 4.11 -0.68
C THR A 18 11.59 3.68 -2.09
N GLY A 19 10.48 4.21 -2.61
CA GLY A 19 10.17 4.17 -4.04
C GLY A 19 10.41 2.83 -4.74
N GLY A 20 10.86 2.93 -5.99
CA GLY A 20 11.05 1.76 -6.86
C GLY A 20 9.79 1.42 -7.65
N PHE A 21 9.74 0.20 -8.20
CA PHE A 21 8.61 -0.23 -9.00
C PHE A 21 8.39 -1.75 -8.97
N SER A 22 7.16 -2.13 -9.30
CA SER A 22 6.73 -3.51 -9.49
C SER A 22 5.99 -3.64 -10.82
N LYS A 23 6.40 -4.60 -11.65
CA LYS A 23 5.80 -4.86 -12.97
C LYS A 23 5.36 -6.30 -13.11
N ALA A 24 4.19 -6.47 -13.72
CA ALA A 24 3.66 -7.75 -14.14
C ALA A 24 2.89 -7.58 -15.45
N ARG A 25 2.34 -8.67 -16.00
CA ARG A 25 1.54 -8.60 -17.23
C ARG A 25 0.32 -7.70 -17.02
N GLY A 26 0.31 -6.53 -17.66
CA GLY A 26 -0.79 -5.57 -17.59
C GLY A 26 -0.82 -4.73 -16.31
N VAL A 27 0.25 -4.76 -15.51
CA VAL A 27 0.36 -4.00 -14.24
C VAL A 27 1.74 -3.35 -14.18
N ASP A 28 1.79 -2.04 -13.95
CA ASP A 28 3.01 -1.25 -13.71
C ASP A 28 2.73 -0.32 -12.51
N VAL A 29 3.36 -0.61 -11.37
CA VAL A 29 3.23 0.17 -10.15
C VAL A 29 4.56 0.87 -9.90
N ARG A 30 4.53 2.20 -9.84
CA ARG A 30 5.65 3.00 -9.33
C ARG A 30 5.34 3.36 -7.89
N TRP A 31 6.20 2.96 -6.96
CA TRP A 31 5.95 3.17 -5.53
C TRP A 31 6.30 4.60 -5.12
N GLN A 32 5.57 5.12 -4.13
CA GLN A 32 5.86 6.41 -3.51
C GLN A 32 7.34 6.47 -3.06
N ASP A 33 8.06 7.46 -3.58
CA ASP A 33 9.50 7.67 -3.35
C ASP A 33 9.70 8.78 -2.32
N GLY A 34 10.12 8.36 -1.13
CA GLY A 34 10.35 9.19 0.03
C GLY A 34 9.08 9.57 0.78
N PRO A 35 9.24 10.06 2.02
CA PRO A 35 8.13 10.50 2.83
C PRO A 35 7.53 11.79 2.30
N LEU A 36 6.21 11.96 2.48
CA LEU A 36 5.50 13.17 2.06
C LEU A 36 5.76 14.39 2.95
N GLY A 37 6.30 14.21 4.16
CA GLY A 37 6.37 15.29 5.15
C GLY A 37 4.99 15.71 5.68
N THR A 38 4.98 16.68 6.59
CA THR A 38 3.78 17.17 7.28
C THR A 38 3.71 18.70 7.28
N GLY A 39 2.52 19.24 7.53
CA GLY A 39 2.29 20.70 7.62
C GLY A 39 2.63 21.44 6.33
N GLU A 40 3.33 22.57 6.46
CA GLU A 40 3.74 23.43 5.34
C GLU A 40 4.77 22.76 4.40
N ASN A 41 5.44 21.70 4.86
CA ASN A 41 6.43 20.95 4.06
C ASN A 41 5.84 19.71 3.39
N ARG A 42 4.50 19.53 3.41
CA ARG A 42 3.83 18.40 2.77
C ARG A 42 4.04 18.45 1.26
N LYS A 43 4.53 17.35 0.70
CA LYS A 43 4.71 17.13 -0.74
C LYS A 43 3.49 16.39 -1.31
N GLU A 44 3.23 16.63 -2.58
CA GLU A 44 2.29 15.81 -3.34
C GLU A 44 2.84 14.38 -3.52
N PRO A 45 1.97 13.35 -3.52
CA PRO A 45 2.36 11.99 -3.89
C PRO A 45 3.04 11.93 -5.26
N ASN A 46 4.12 11.16 -5.35
CA ASN A 46 4.90 10.95 -6.58
C ASN A 46 4.87 9.48 -7.05
N GLY A 47 4.18 8.61 -6.31
CA GLY A 47 3.98 7.21 -6.64
C GLY A 47 2.84 6.61 -5.83
N ALA A 48 2.56 5.34 -6.08
CA ALA A 48 1.48 4.59 -5.46
C ALA A 48 1.82 4.19 -4.02
N PHE A 49 0.79 4.13 -3.20
CA PHE A 49 0.78 3.49 -1.90
C PHE A 49 0.29 2.05 -2.01
N VAL A 50 0.66 1.20 -1.05
CA VAL A 50 0.22 -0.20 -1.01
C VAL A 50 -1.30 -0.28 -0.87
N GLU A 51 -1.87 0.64 -0.09
CA GLU A 51 -3.29 0.84 0.14
C GLU A 51 -4.08 1.02 -1.17
N GLU A 52 -3.55 1.79 -2.12
CA GLU A 52 -4.19 2.01 -3.44
C GLU A 52 -4.21 0.73 -4.27
N VAL A 53 -3.12 -0.04 -4.25
CA VAL A 53 -3.04 -1.32 -4.97
C VAL A 53 -3.99 -2.35 -4.36
N ILE A 54 -4.12 -2.38 -3.03
CA ILE A 54 -5.10 -3.23 -2.33
C ILE A 54 -6.52 -2.81 -2.70
N GLN A 55 -6.82 -1.51 -2.72
CA GLN A 55 -8.15 -1.00 -3.11
C GLN A 55 -8.50 -1.39 -4.55
N ILE A 56 -7.57 -1.27 -5.50
CA ILE A 56 -7.78 -1.72 -6.90
C ILE A 56 -8.12 -3.22 -6.96
N ALA A 57 -7.47 -4.04 -6.13
CA ALA A 57 -7.77 -5.47 -6.05
C ALA A 57 -9.17 -5.74 -5.46
N ILE A 58 -9.55 -5.01 -4.40
CA ILE A 58 -10.90 -5.07 -3.82
C ILE A 58 -11.96 -4.69 -4.85
N ASP A 59 -11.77 -3.57 -5.56
CA ASP A 59 -12.71 -3.09 -6.57
C ASP A 59 -12.90 -4.13 -7.68
N ARG A 60 -11.81 -4.76 -8.12
CA ARG A 60 -11.86 -5.81 -9.14
C ARG A 60 -12.62 -7.04 -8.66
N LEU A 61 -12.36 -7.50 -7.43
CA LEU A 61 -13.06 -8.66 -6.87
C LEU A 61 -14.53 -8.36 -6.62
N SER A 62 -14.85 -7.17 -6.10
CA SER A 62 -16.22 -6.73 -5.83
C SER A 62 -17.03 -6.68 -7.12
N TYR A 63 -16.47 -6.15 -8.21
CA TYR A 63 -17.10 -6.15 -9.53
C TYR A 63 -17.50 -7.56 -9.99
N PHE A 64 -16.65 -8.58 -9.77
CA PHE A 64 -17.04 -9.97 -10.07
C PHE A 64 -18.08 -10.50 -9.07
N ASN A 65 -17.94 -10.17 -7.79
CA ASN A 65 -18.78 -10.68 -6.72
C ASN A 65 -20.21 -10.13 -6.73
N ASP A 66 -20.41 -8.96 -7.33
CA ASP A 66 -21.72 -8.35 -7.56
C ASP A 66 -22.42 -8.88 -8.82
N SER A 67 -21.72 -9.68 -9.61
CA SER A 67 -22.25 -10.29 -10.82
C SER A 67 -22.70 -11.74 -10.60
N LYS A 68 -23.15 -12.40 -11.66
CA LYS A 68 -23.41 -13.85 -11.69
C LYS A 68 -22.19 -14.72 -11.36
N PHE A 69 -20.99 -14.14 -11.32
CA PHE A 69 -19.73 -14.80 -10.96
C PHE A 69 -19.40 -14.67 -9.46
N ARG A 70 -20.39 -14.31 -8.64
CA ARG A 70 -20.29 -14.35 -7.18
C ARG A 70 -19.75 -15.68 -6.67
N SER A 71 -18.80 -15.61 -5.74
CA SER A 71 -18.25 -16.80 -5.07
C SER A 71 -17.94 -16.53 -3.61
N ARG A 72 -17.89 -17.60 -2.82
CA ARG A 72 -17.50 -17.52 -1.41
C ARG A 72 -16.05 -17.07 -1.27
N GLU A 73 -15.19 -17.56 -2.16
CA GLU A 73 -13.77 -17.27 -2.19
C GLU A 73 -13.51 -15.78 -2.48
N ASN A 74 -14.24 -15.18 -3.42
CA ASN A 74 -14.14 -13.75 -3.69
C ASN A 74 -14.55 -12.94 -2.46
N SER A 75 -15.65 -13.32 -1.80
CA SER A 75 -16.13 -12.64 -0.59
C SER A 75 -15.10 -12.72 0.54
N LEU A 76 -14.49 -13.89 0.77
CA LEU A 76 -13.44 -14.06 1.78
C LEU A 76 -12.17 -13.27 1.43
N ALA A 77 -11.78 -13.24 0.17
CA ALA A 77 -10.62 -12.47 -0.28
C ALA A 77 -10.83 -10.96 -0.08
N ILE A 78 -12.01 -10.43 -0.42
CA ILE A 78 -12.38 -9.03 -0.17
C ILE A 78 -12.26 -8.71 1.32
N THR A 79 -12.87 -9.50 2.20
CA THR A 79 -12.79 -9.29 3.66
C THR A 79 -11.36 -9.23 4.17
N LYS A 80 -10.46 -10.07 3.64
CA LYS A 80 -9.04 -10.07 4.05
C LYS A 80 -8.24 -8.90 3.52
N LEU A 81 -8.58 -8.41 2.33
CA LEU A 81 -7.99 -7.18 1.80
C LEU A 81 -8.48 -5.96 2.57
N GLU A 82 -9.76 -5.90 2.94
CA GLU A 82 -10.32 -4.83 3.79
C GLU A 82 -9.72 -4.83 5.20
N GLU A 83 -9.53 -6.02 5.80
CA GLU A 83 -8.80 -6.16 7.07
C GLU A 83 -7.35 -5.67 6.92
N SER A 84 -6.70 -5.95 5.79
CA SER A 84 -5.35 -5.45 5.52
C SER A 84 -5.33 -3.91 5.46
N LEU A 85 -6.29 -3.28 4.78
CA LEU A 85 -6.44 -1.83 4.77
C LEU A 85 -6.69 -1.26 6.16
N HIS A 86 -7.51 -1.93 6.98
CA HIS A 86 -7.76 -1.51 8.36
C HIS A 86 -6.45 -1.40 9.14
N TRP A 87 -5.58 -2.41 9.07
CA TRP A 87 -4.29 -2.39 9.77
C TRP A 87 -3.32 -1.33 9.24
N LEU A 88 -3.29 -1.10 7.92
CA LEU A 88 -2.47 -0.06 7.31
C LEU A 88 -2.93 1.35 7.75
N ASN A 89 -4.24 1.61 7.72
CA ASN A 89 -4.81 2.86 8.19
C ASN A 89 -4.61 3.07 9.70
N ALA A 90 -4.75 2.01 10.50
CA ALA A 90 -4.47 2.08 11.93
C ALA A 90 -3.00 2.44 12.22
N ARG A 91 -2.06 1.92 11.42
CA ARG A 91 -0.64 2.29 11.49
C ARG A 91 -0.45 3.76 11.14
N THR A 92 -1.02 4.25 10.05
CA THR A 92 -0.94 5.67 9.65
C THR A 92 -1.51 6.58 10.74
N ALA A 93 -2.72 6.30 11.23
CA ALA A 93 -3.34 7.09 12.29
C ALA A 93 -2.51 7.11 13.59
N ARG A 94 -1.86 5.98 13.94
CA ARG A 94 -0.97 5.91 15.09
C ARG A 94 0.28 6.77 14.90
N ARG A 95 0.88 6.73 13.71
CA ARG A 95 2.04 7.57 13.36
C ARG A 95 1.70 9.06 13.32
N GLU A 96 0.49 9.41 12.87
CA GLU A 96 -0.02 10.79 12.91
C GLU A 96 -0.17 11.27 14.36
N GLN A 97 -0.78 10.46 15.23
CA GLN A 97 -0.92 10.78 16.65
C GLN A 97 0.43 10.94 17.36
N SER A 98 1.44 10.19 16.93
CA SER A 98 2.82 10.32 17.41
C SER A 98 3.61 11.46 16.75
N GLY A 99 3.04 12.17 15.76
CA GLY A 99 3.70 13.27 15.05
C GLY A 99 4.83 12.83 14.12
N ILE A 100 4.90 11.54 13.79
CA ILE A 100 5.99 10.94 12.98
C ILE A 100 5.53 10.52 11.58
N GLU A 101 4.25 10.72 11.24
CA GLU A 101 3.74 10.42 9.91
C GLU A 101 4.46 11.26 8.85
N GLY A 102 4.69 10.69 7.66
CA GLY A 102 5.47 11.37 6.63
C GLY A 102 6.93 11.61 7.04
N THR A 103 7.50 10.73 7.87
CA THR A 103 8.94 10.70 8.20
C THR A 103 9.48 9.26 8.17
N HIS A 104 10.81 9.10 8.15
CA HIS A 104 11.47 7.79 8.30
C HIS A 104 11.64 7.35 9.77
N GLN A 105 11.02 8.05 10.74
CA GLN A 105 11.16 7.66 12.14
C GLN A 105 10.47 6.32 12.41
N GLU A 106 11.14 5.47 13.20
CA GLU A 106 10.58 4.21 13.67
C GLU A 106 9.39 4.48 14.59
N ASP A 107 8.33 3.69 14.43
CA ASP A 107 7.17 3.75 15.31
C ASP A 107 7.42 2.85 16.53
N PRO A 108 7.60 3.40 17.74
CA PRO A 108 7.95 2.62 18.93
C PRO A 108 6.86 1.64 19.36
N LYS A 109 5.64 1.76 18.82
CA LYS A 109 4.52 0.84 19.06
C LYS A 109 4.31 -0.17 17.91
N ALA A 110 5.21 -0.22 16.93
CA ALA A 110 5.06 -1.14 15.79
C ALA A 110 5.33 -2.60 16.13
N GLN A 111 6.05 -2.89 17.22
CA GLN A 111 6.47 -4.23 17.63
C GLN A 111 5.90 -4.69 18.99
N SER A 112 5.07 -3.87 19.64
CA SER A 112 4.41 -4.17 20.92
C SER A 112 3.05 -4.83 20.72
#